data_AF-A0A0Q7SJ90-F1
#
_entry.id   AF-A0A0Q7SJ90-F1
#
_cell.length_a   1.000
_cell.length_b   1.000
_cell.length_c   1.000
_cell.angle_alpha   90.00
_cell.angle_beta   90.00
_cell.angle_gamma   90.00
#
_symmetry.space_group_name_H-M   'P 1'
#
loop_
_entity.id
_entity.type
_entity.pdbx_description
1 polymer ?
#
loop_
_entity_poly.entity_id
_entity_poly.type
_entity_poly.pdbx_seq_one_letter_code
_entity_poly.pdbx_strand_id
1 'polypeptide(L)'
;MKMAAVLALALAANTAMAADESAKALTNLTSTLGTYLAVLAGTGGLVVALLESYKKLFSIRGKFHRTAVIRWLSQHKSAIPDALQVAKPGLLSAAVLGGSDHYDVPVGRDATTADTPAGAVPYDAEAAYAEFFHLTSGQAQPAEPHPSTAVLRWRGVDRAVFELETSRMMSQVQDGADVVLNNPGLYPHLYAFFTRGSNGTDAAAWKAFISEEAPPPPTKADSERYARVRMLMKRQLDAFQTVTCCRWEDLNQMWAMVLGAVVLFVALVMASQPDFDSKAFDPVVSLIDGFAALAGDPSLFMGVVLKAALGGALAPLAKDLLNSISSIKFTR
;
A
#
# COMPACT_ATOMS: atom_id res chain seq x y z
N MET A 1 21.24 13.35 -16.11
CA MET A 1 22.34 13.01 -17.03
C MET A 1 21.93 12.06 -18.17
N LYS A 2 21.21 10.96 -17.93
CA LYS A 2 20.86 9.96 -18.97
C LYS A 2 19.93 10.46 -20.09
N MET A 3 18.93 11.30 -19.78
CA MET A 3 17.99 11.84 -20.79
C MET A 3 18.55 13.01 -21.58
N ALA A 4 19.33 13.88 -20.94
CA ALA A 4 20.12 14.91 -21.65
C ALA A 4 21.14 14.25 -22.59
N ALA A 5 21.69 13.09 -22.24
CA ALA A 5 22.53 12.31 -23.14
C ALA A 5 21.73 11.72 -24.32
N VAL A 6 20.53 11.16 -24.12
CA VAL A 6 19.70 10.62 -25.23
C VAL A 6 19.19 11.73 -26.15
N LEU A 7 18.71 12.86 -25.60
CA LEU A 7 18.30 14.02 -26.39
C LEU A 7 19.49 14.71 -27.05
N ALA A 8 20.64 14.83 -26.38
CA ALA A 8 21.87 15.34 -27.00
C ALA A 8 22.43 14.38 -28.05
N LEU A 9 22.27 13.05 -27.89
CA LEU A 9 22.65 12.07 -28.92
C LEU A 9 21.71 12.17 -30.13
N ALA A 10 20.40 12.34 -29.89
CA ALA A 10 19.41 12.53 -30.94
C ALA A 10 19.61 13.88 -31.67
N LEU A 11 19.91 14.97 -30.95
CA LEU A 11 20.21 16.28 -31.52
C LEU A 11 21.60 16.32 -32.20
N ALA A 12 22.62 15.66 -31.65
CA ALA A 12 23.95 15.56 -32.27
C ALA A 12 23.93 14.66 -33.52
N ALA A 13 23.07 13.63 -33.55
CA ALA A 13 22.78 12.88 -34.76
C ALA A 13 22.07 13.75 -35.82
N ASN A 14 21.22 14.69 -35.37
CA ASN A 14 20.49 15.63 -36.24
C ASN A 14 21.41 16.65 -36.95
N THR A 15 22.57 17.00 -36.36
CA THR A 15 23.51 17.95 -36.97
C THR A 15 24.56 17.30 -37.88
N ALA A 16 24.63 15.96 -37.93
CA ALA A 16 25.74 15.24 -38.57
C ALA A 16 25.48 14.69 -39.99
N MET A 17 24.25 14.71 -40.53
CA MET A 17 23.95 13.95 -41.76
C MET A 17 23.14 14.73 -42.80
N ALA A 18 23.83 15.21 -43.84
CA ALA A 18 23.24 15.71 -45.08
C ALA A 18 23.02 14.55 -46.06
N ALA A 19 21.85 13.91 -45.99
CA ALA A 19 21.24 13.15 -47.08
C ALA A 19 19.71 13.20 -46.91
N ASP A 20 19.01 13.60 -47.98
CA ASP A 20 17.60 14.05 -47.96
C ASP A 20 16.60 12.95 -47.51
N GLU A 21 16.93 11.66 -47.72
CA GLU A 21 16.10 10.54 -47.27
C GLU A 21 16.25 10.25 -45.77
N SER A 22 17.47 10.33 -45.23
CA SER A 22 17.71 10.18 -43.78
C SER A 22 17.06 11.30 -42.96
N ALA A 23 17.03 12.53 -43.49
CA ALA A 23 16.33 13.65 -42.86
C ALA A 23 14.81 13.44 -42.79
N LYS A 24 14.21 12.88 -43.85
CA LYS A 24 12.78 12.49 -43.86
C LYS A 24 12.50 11.34 -42.91
N ALA A 25 13.33 10.29 -42.91
CA ALA A 25 13.19 9.16 -41.99
C ALA A 25 13.29 9.60 -40.52
N LEU A 26 14.24 10.49 -40.20
CA LEU A 26 14.41 11.05 -38.85
C LEU A 26 13.25 11.95 -38.45
N THR A 27 12.73 12.78 -39.37
CA THR A 27 11.54 13.61 -39.13
C THR A 27 10.32 12.75 -38.84
N ASN A 28 10.10 11.69 -39.64
CA ASN A 28 9.03 10.73 -39.42
C ASN A 28 9.17 10.00 -38.09
N LEU A 29 10.38 9.56 -37.74
CA LEU A 29 10.67 8.94 -36.45
C LEU A 29 10.38 9.91 -35.29
N THR A 30 10.82 11.16 -35.39
CA THR A 30 10.64 12.18 -34.35
C THR A 30 9.17 12.54 -34.17
N SER A 31 8.42 12.70 -35.27
CA SER A 31 6.98 12.95 -35.24
C SER A 31 6.23 11.77 -34.63
N THR A 32 6.56 10.55 -35.05
CA THR A 32 5.98 9.32 -34.52
C THR A 32 6.26 9.19 -33.02
N LEU A 33 7.50 9.39 -32.60
CA LEU A 33 7.91 9.34 -31.20
C LEU A 33 7.26 10.45 -30.36
N GLY A 34 7.13 11.66 -30.92
CA GLY A 34 6.41 12.77 -30.29
C GLY A 34 4.94 12.44 -30.02
N THR A 35 4.24 11.86 -31.00
CA THR A 35 2.85 11.41 -30.84
C THR A 35 2.75 10.30 -29.80
N TYR A 36 3.64 9.31 -29.84
CA TYR A 36 3.66 8.25 -28.82
C TYR A 36 3.90 8.79 -27.41
N LEU A 37 4.86 9.72 -27.24
CA LEU A 37 5.12 10.35 -25.95
C LEU A 37 3.93 11.18 -25.47
N ALA A 38 3.24 11.91 -26.35
CA ALA A 38 2.05 12.68 -26.00
C ALA A 38 0.88 11.78 -25.54
N VAL A 39 0.62 10.70 -26.28
CA VAL A 39 -0.41 9.70 -25.91
C VAL A 39 -0.05 9.02 -24.59
N LEU A 40 1.22 8.66 -24.41
CA LEU A 40 1.70 8.02 -23.19
C LEU A 40 1.63 8.96 -21.98
N ALA A 41 1.96 10.23 -22.15
CA ALA A 41 1.82 11.25 -21.10
C ALA A 41 0.34 11.49 -20.73
N GLY A 42 -0.55 11.63 -21.73
CA GLY A 42 -1.99 11.78 -21.52
C GLY A 42 -2.60 10.57 -20.81
N THR A 43 -2.24 9.36 -21.26
CA THR A 43 -2.68 8.10 -20.65
C THR A 43 -2.15 7.98 -19.22
N GLY A 44 -0.88 8.31 -18.98
CA GLY A 44 -0.28 8.29 -17.65
C GLY A 44 -0.98 9.24 -16.67
N GLY A 45 -1.26 10.47 -17.11
CA GLY A 45 -2.00 11.45 -16.31
C GLY A 45 -3.42 10.96 -15.96
N LEU A 46 -4.14 10.41 -16.93
CA LEU A 46 -5.47 9.84 -16.72
C LEU A 46 -5.45 8.67 -15.74
N VAL A 47 -4.50 7.74 -15.89
CA VAL A 47 -4.34 6.59 -14.98
C VAL A 47 -4.08 7.05 -13.56
N VAL A 48 -3.22 8.05 -13.35
CA VAL A 48 -2.96 8.61 -12.02
C VAL A 48 -4.24 9.21 -11.43
N ALA A 49 -4.98 10.01 -12.20
CA ALA A 49 -6.22 10.63 -11.74
C ALA A 49 -7.30 9.60 -11.38
N LEU A 50 -7.47 8.57 -12.22
CA LEU A 50 -8.40 7.46 -11.98
C LEU A 50 -8.00 6.65 -10.74
N LEU A 51 -6.72 6.38 -10.57
CA LEU A 51 -6.20 5.64 -9.41
C LEU A 51 -6.37 6.42 -8.11
N GLU A 52 -6.12 7.73 -8.11
CA GLU A 52 -6.40 8.59 -6.95
C GLU A 52 -7.90 8.66 -6.64
N SER A 53 -8.74 8.79 -7.66
CA SER A 53 -10.20 8.80 -7.52
C SER A 53 -10.70 7.47 -6.95
N TYR A 54 -10.22 6.34 -7.49
CA TYR A 54 -10.52 5.00 -7.01
C TYR A 54 -10.13 4.80 -5.54
N LYS A 55 -8.91 5.21 -5.16
CA LYS A 55 -8.46 5.16 -3.76
C LYS A 55 -9.36 5.94 -2.81
N LYS A 56 -9.74 7.17 -3.19
CA LYS A 56 -10.61 8.05 -2.39
C LYS A 56 -12.03 7.51 -2.31
N LEU A 57 -12.58 7.03 -3.43
CA LEU A 57 -13.95 6.51 -3.50
C LEU A 57 -14.14 5.22 -2.71
N PHE A 58 -13.13 4.33 -2.67
CA PHE A 58 -13.28 3.02 -2.06
C PHE A 58 -12.58 2.85 -0.72
N SER A 59 -11.93 3.90 -0.19
CA SER A 59 -11.27 3.87 1.14
C SER A 59 -10.25 2.70 1.21
N ILE A 60 -9.52 2.51 0.10
CA ILE A 60 -8.65 1.34 -0.10
C ILE A 60 -7.50 1.34 0.91
N ARG A 61 -6.98 2.54 1.20
CA ARG A 61 -5.93 2.73 2.20
C ARG A 61 -6.40 2.30 3.59
N GLY A 62 -7.55 2.81 4.05
CA GLY A 62 -8.13 2.42 5.33
C GLY A 62 -8.35 0.92 5.44
N LYS A 63 -8.89 0.28 4.40
CA LYS A 63 -9.07 -1.18 4.36
C LYS A 63 -7.73 -1.92 4.42
N PHE A 64 -6.73 -1.46 3.68
CA PHE A 64 -5.39 -2.04 3.68
C PHE A 64 -4.73 -1.94 5.06
N HIS A 65 -4.66 -0.73 5.63
CA HIS A 65 -4.06 -0.48 6.95
C HIS A 65 -4.75 -1.26 8.05
N ARG A 66 -6.10 -1.29 8.07
CA ARG A 66 -6.85 -2.09 9.03
C ARG A 66 -6.52 -3.58 8.90
N THR A 67 -6.49 -4.10 7.67
CA THR A 67 -6.15 -5.51 7.41
C THR A 67 -4.72 -5.82 7.85
N ALA A 68 -3.77 -4.90 7.61
CA ALA A 68 -2.39 -5.04 8.05
C ALA A 68 -2.28 -5.11 9.58
N VAL A 69 -2.97 -4.22 10.31
CA VAL A 69 -2.99 -4.21 11.78
C VAL A 69 -3.63 -5.48 12.34
N ILE A 70 -4.78 -5.90 11.81
CA ILE A 70 -5.46 -7.15 12.24
C ILE A 70 -4.53 -8.36 12.05
N ARG A 71 -3.90 -8.47 10.86
CA ARG A 71 -2.98 -9.57 10.58
C ARG A 71 -1.77 -9.55 11.50
N TRP A 72 -1.20 -8.37 11.72
CA TRP A 72 -0.06 -8.20 12.60
C TRP A 72 -0.38 -8.59 14.05
N LEU A 73 -1.56 -8.24 14.56
CA LEU A 73 -2.05 -8.67 15.87
C LEU A 73 -2.30 -10.19 15.91
N SER A 74 -2.79 -10.78 14.82
CA SER A 74 -3.15 -12.22 14.79
C SER A 74 -1.98 -13.21 14.81
N GLN A 75 -0.73 -12.79 14.63
CA GLN A 75 0.50 -13.58 14.83
C GLN A 75 0.46 -15.03 14.28
N HIS A 76 0.02 -15.25 13.04
CA HIS A 76 -0.11 -16.57 12.36
C HIS A 76 -1.39 -17.37 12.57
N LYS A 77 -2.39 -16.93 13.33
CA LYS A 77 -3.68 -17.64 13.27
C LYS A 77 -4.23 -17.45 11.84
N SER A 78 -4.03 -18.47 11.02
CA SER A 78 -4.41 -18.52 9.60
C SER A 78 -5.91 -18.23 9.41
N ALA A 79 -6.69 -18.40 10.48
CA ALA A 79 -7.99 -17.78 10.64
C ALA A 79 -7.85 -16.40 11.31
N ILE A 80 -7.96 -15.33 10.51
CA ILE A 80 -8.46 -14.05 11.04
C ILE A 80 -9.78 -14.39 11.75
N PRO A 81 -9.96 -14.05 13.04
CA PRO A 81 -11.21 -14.33 13.76
C PRO A 81 -12.41 -13.91 12.91
N ASP A 82 -13.48 -14.71 12.86
CA ASP A 82 -14.63 -14.42 12.00
C ASP A 82 -15.22 -13.02 12.28
N ALA A 83 -15.15 -12.56 13.54
CA ALA A 83 -15.50 -11.20 13.96
C ALA A 83 -14.65 -10.09 13.29
N LEU A 84 -13.39 -10.41 12.96
CA LEU A 84 -12.42 -9.52 12.32
C LEU A 84 -12.29 -9.76 10.81
N GLN A 85 -13.04 -10.70 10.22
CA GLN A 85 -13.11 -10.87 8.77
C GLN A 85 -13.94 -9.74 8.15
N VAL A 86 -13.29 -8.59 7.95
CA VAL A 86 -13.88 -7.33 7.45
C VAL A 86 -14.52 -7.47 6.07
N ALA A 87 -14.08 -8.45 5.30
CA ALA A 87 -14.71 -9.01 4.12
C ALA A 87 -13.82 -10.20 3.77
N LYS A 88 -14.37 -11.33 3.31
CA LYS A 88 -13.52 -12.33 2.65
C LYS A 88 -12.75 -11.57 1.57
N PRO A 89 -11.42 -11.50 1.64
CA PRO A 89 -10.66 -10.80 0.62
C PRO A 89 -11.09 -11.43 -0.71
N GLY A 90 -11.76 -10.65 -1.57
CA GLY A 90 -12.10 -11.11 -2.91
C GLY A 90 -10.86 -11.67 -3.59
N LEU A 91 -11.03 -12.57 -4.57
CA LEU A 91 -9.95 -13.36 -5.17
C LEU A 91 -8.68 -12.54 -5.48
N LEU A 92 -8.84 -11.30 -5.94
CA LEU A 92 -7.75 -10.35 -6.20
C LEU A 92 -7.06 -9.87 -4.92
N SER A 93 -7.78 -9.51 -3.86
CA SER A 93 -7.16 -9.09 -2.60
C SER A 93 -6.48 -10.24 -1.84
N ALA A 94 -6.91 -11.50 -2.02
CA ALA A 94 -6.20 -12.63 -1.44
C ALA A 94 -4.87 -12.88 -2.16
N ALA A 95 -4.85 -12.87 -3.50
CA ALA A 95 -3.61 -13.05 -4.26
C ALA A 95 -2.63 -11.88 -4.12
N VAL A 96 -3.15 -10.65 -4.06
CA VAL A 96 -2.34 -9.42 -4.03
C VAL A 96 -1.92 -9.04 -2.61
N LEU A 97 -2.78 -9.30 -1.61
CA LEU A 97 -2.43 -9.07 -0.20
C LEU A 97 -1.91 -10.34 0.48
N GLY A 98 -1.80 -11.49 -0.19
CA GLY A 98 -1.58 -12.79 0.45
C GLY A 98 -0.24 -13.45 0.20
N GLY A 99 0.86 -12.76 0.51
CA GLY A 99 1.89 -13.46 1.28
C GLY A 99 1.39 -13.53 2.72
N SER A 100 1.00 -14.73 3.18
CA SER A 100 0.57 -14.96 4.56
C SER A 100 1.66 -14.59 5.57
N ASP A 101 2.92 -14.57 5.13
CA ASP A 101 4.05 -14.66 6.03
C ASP A 101 4.77 -13.31 6.27
N HIS A 102 4.19 -12.18 5.83
CA HIS A 102 4.88 -10.89 5.94
C HIS A 102 4.83 -10.26 7.33
N TYR A 103 3.85 -10.64 8.15
CA TYR A 103 3.72 -10.18 9.53
C TYR A 103 4.05 -11.29 10.52
N ASP A 104 4.72 -12.32 10.03
CA ASP A 104 5.01 -13.51 10.77
C ASP A 104 6.09 -13.26 11.82
N VAL A 105 5.75 -13.65 13.05
CA VAL A 105 6.66 -13.63 14.18
C VAL A 105 7.48 -14.93 14.16
N PRO A 106 8.81 -14.87 14.25
CA PRO A 106 9.62 -16.08 14.32
C PRO A 106 9.19 -17.02 15.46
N VAL A 107 9.29 -18.33 15.24
CA VAL A 107 8.97 -19.36 16.24
C VAL A 107 9.65 -19.05 17.57
N GLY A 108 8.88 -19.11 18.67
CA GLY A 108 9.34 -18.78 20.02
C GLY A 108 9.28 -17.29 20.39
N ARG A 109 8.77 -16.43 19.51
CA ARG A 109 8.48 -15.01 19.81
C ARG A 109 6.99 -14.67 19.79
N ASP A 110 6.12 -15.63 19.53
CA ASP A 110 4.66 -15.41 19.56
C ASP A 110 4.20 -15.16 21.01
N ALA A 111 3.37 -14.13 21.18
CA ALA A 111 2.74 -13.79 22.46
C ALA A 111 1.88 -14.93 23.04
N THR A 112 1.42 -15.87 22.21
CA THR A 112 0.69 -17.05 22.70
C THR A 112 1.59 -18.13 23.30
N THR A 113 2.86 -18.18 22.88
CA THR A 113 3.85 -19.21 23.27
C THR A 113 4.90 -18.71 24.23
N ALA A 114 5.04 -17.39 24.40
CA ALA A 114 5.95 -16.82 25.37
C ALA A 114 5.63 -17.41 26.74
N ASP A 115 6.65 -17.84 27.49
CA ASP A 115 6.56 -18.42 28.83
C ASP A 115 5.72 -17.52 29.73
N THR A 116 4.41 -17.76 29.69
CA THR A 116 3.42 -16.89 30.29
C THR A 116 3.49 -17.21 31.78
N PRO A 117 3.90 -16.26 32.64
CA PRO A 117 4.00 -16.51 34.06
C PRO A 117 2.67 -17.06 34.57
N ALA A 118 2.72 -18.00 35.53
CA ALA A 118 1.50 -18.56 36.11
C ALA A 118 0.56 -17.42 36.57
N GLY A 119 -0.64 -17.35 35.98
CA GLY A 119 -1.63 -16.31 36.25
C GLY A 119 -1.66 -15.12 35.29
N ALA A 120 -0.77 -15.03 34.29
CA ALA A 120 -0.89 -14.02 33.25
C ALA A 120 -2.06 -14.32 32.28
N VAL A 121 -2.75 -13.26 31.87
CA VAL A 121 -3.89 -13.34 30.95
C VAL A 121 -3.40 -13.87 29.59
N PRO A 122 -3.97 -14.96 29.07
CA PRO A 122 -3.64 -15.46 27.75
C PRO A 122 -3.81 -14.39 26.69
N TYR A 123 -2.87 -14.33 25.74
CA TYR A 123 -2.98 -13.40 24.62
C TYR A 123 -4.24 -13.69 23.80
N ASP A 124 -5.04 -12.65 23.55
CA ASP A 124 -6.19 -12.68 22.66
C ASP A 124 -6.07 -11.54 21.65
N ALA A 125 -6.10 -11.88 20.36
CA ALA A 125 -5.92 -10.92 19.28
C ALA A 125 -7.14 -10.00 19.12
N GLU A 126 -8.34 -10.48 19.45
CA GLU A 126 -9.56 -9.67 19.37
C GLU A 126 -9.58 -8.63 20.47
N ALA A 127 -9.30 -9.03 21.72
CA ALA A 127 -9.11 -8.10 22.82
C ALA A 127 -7.96 -7.11 22.57
N ALA A 128 -6.81 -7.57 22.05
CA ALA A 128 -5.70 -6.68 21.68
C ALA A 128 -6.11 -5.65 20.61
N TYR A 129 -6.92 -6.04 19.63
CA TYR A 129 -7.45 -5.13 18.63
C TYR A 129 -8.42 -4.11 19.24
N ALA A 130 -9.28 -4.52 20.17
CA ALA A 130 -10.19 -3.61 20.88
C ALA A 130 -9.42 -2.60 21.76
N GLU A 131 -8.38 -3.04 22.47
CA GLU A 131 -7.47 -2.18 23.24
C GLU A 131 -6.72 -1.19 22.32
N PHE A 132 -6.20 -1.67 21.18
CA PHE A 132 -5.54 -0.81 20.19
C PHE A 132 -6.49 0.25 19.67
N PHE A 133 -7.71 -0.17 19.40
CA PHE A 133 -8.73 0.70 18.89
C PHE A 133 -9.12 1.78 19.90
N HIS A 134 -9.29 1.41 21.18
CA HIS A 134 -9.52 2.36 22.27
C HIS A 134 -8.45 3.45 22.31
N LEU A 135 -7.18 3.06 22.31
CA LEU A 135 -6.04 3.96 22.42
C LEU A 135 -5.89 4.92 21.24
N THR A 136 -6.19 4.45 20.03
CA THR A 136 -5.99 5.24 18.80
C THR A 136 -7.20 6.08 18.40
N SER A 137 -8.40 5.70 18.84
CA SER A 137 -9.65 6.43 18.52
C SER A 137 -10.06 7.46 19.56
N GLY A 138 -9.48 7.40 20.77
CA GLY A 138 -9.88 8.26 21.90
C GLY A 138 -11.28 7.97 22.44
N GLN A 139 -11.82 6.77 22.16
CA GLN A 139 -13.11 6.35 22.75
C GLN A 139 -12.98 6.14 24.25
N ALA A 140 -14.05 6.39 25.01
CA ALA A 140 -14.03 6.28 26.47
C ALA A 140 -13.86 4.84 26.99
N GLN A 141 -14.21 3.85 26.18
CA GLN A 141 -14.08 2.42 26.51
C GLN A 141 -13.62 1.62 25.28
N PRO A 142 -13.01 0.43 25.47
CA PRO A 142 -12.75 -0.51 24.39
C PRO A 142 -14.09 -0.93 23.77
N ALA A 143 -14.35 -0.46 22.56
CA ALA A 143 -15.52 -0.90 21.80
C ALA A 143 -15.25 -2.28 21.20
N GLU A 144 -16.27 -3.15 21.26
CA GLU A 144 -16.22 -4.41 20.53
C GLU A 144 -16.04 -4.14 19.03
N PRO A 145 -15.17 -4.90 18.35
CA PRO A 145 -14.94 -4.73 16.93
C PRO A 145 -16.22 -5.04 16.16
N HIS A 146 -16.86 -4.01 15.59
CA HIS A 146 -18.02 -4.22 14.75
C HIS A 146 -17.63 -4.85 13.39
N PRO A 147 -18.34 -5.90 12.94
CA PRO A 147 -18.13 -6.47 11.62
C PRO A 147 -18.43 -5.42 10.55
N SER A 148 -17.51 -5.27 9.61
CA SER A 148 -17.47 -4.22 8.59
C SER A 148 -18.49 -4.41 7.44
N THR A 149 -19.46 -5.29 7.58
CA THR A 149 -20.38 -5.69 6.48
C THR A 149 -21.30 -4.56 6.03
N ALA A 150 -21.48 -3.51 6.84
CA ALA A 150 -22.26 -2.35 6.47
C ALA A 150 -21.44 -1.37 5.60
N VAL A 151 -21.77 -1.36 4.31
CA VAL A 151 -21.42 -0.30 3.32
C VAL A 151 -21.80 1.11 3.81
N LEU A 152 -22.51 1.27 4.93
CA LEU A 152 -23.04 2.55 5.42
C LEU A 152 -22.14 3.35 6.38
N ARG A 153 -21.04 2.81 6.93
CA ARG A 153 -20.17 3.57 7.86
C ARG A 153 -18.96 4.21 7.18
N TRP A 154 -19.19 5.03 6.15
CA TRP A 154 -18.11 5.75 5.45
C TRP A 154 -17.33 6.76 6.32
N ARG A 155 -17.77 7.06 7.55
CA ARG A 155 -17.20 8.13 8.39
C ARG A 155 -17.23 7.84 9.90
N GLY A 156 -17.03 6.59 10.30
CA GLY A 156 -16.87 6.31 11.72
C GLY A 156 -15.49 6.76 12.22
N VAL A 157 -15.43 7.21 13.47
CA VAL A 157 -14.16 7.50 14.17
C VAL A 157 -13.24 6.27 14.12
N ASP A 158 -13.83 5.08 13.99
CA ASP A 158 -13.13 3.82 13.88
C ASP A 158 -12.27 3.64 12.64
N ARG A 159 -12.55 4.41 11.59
CA ARG A 159 -11.77 4.37 10.35
C ARG A 159 -10.75 5.49 10.26
N ALA A 160 -10.88 6.53 11.08
CA ALA A 160 -10.08 7.74 10.97
C ALA A 160 -8.58 7.44 11.04
N VAL A 161 -8.15 6.63 12.03
CA VAL A 161 -6.74 6.20 12.18
C VAL A 161 -6.22 5.46 10.96
N PHE A 162 -7.03 4.59 10.35
CA PHE A 162 -6.60 3.78 9.21
C PHE A 162 -6.59 4.55 7.90
N GLU A 163 -7.38 5.62 7.76
CA GLU A 163 -7.35 6.50 6.59
C GLU A 163 -6.13 7.44 6.54
N LEU A 164 -5.43 7.60 7.67
CA LEU A 164 -4.22 8.41 7.73
C LEU A 164 -3.13 7.87 6.79
N GLU A 165 -2.19 8.74 6.44
CA GLU A 165 -0.92 8.31 5.84
C GLU A 165 -0.20 7.34 6.79
N THR A 166 0.49 6.34 6.25
CA THR A 166 1.12 5.28 7.06
C THR A 166 2.02 5.83 8.15
N SER A 167 2.77 6.90 7.88
CA SER A 167 3.60 7.60 8.88
C SER A 167 2.79 8.18 10.04
N ARG A 168 1.65 8.81 9.75
CA ARG A 168 0.76 9.41 10.77
C ARG A 168 0.03 8.34 11.57
N MET A 169 -0.45 7.29 10.90
CA MET A 169 -1.02 6.12 11.57
C MET A 169 0.00 5.52 12.54
N MET A 170 1.25 5.35 12.10
CA MET A 170 2.31 4.80 12.95
C MET A 170 2.68 5.70 14.12
N SER A 171 2.61 7.03 13.98
CA SER A 171 2.75 7.94 15.12
C SER A 171 1.71 7.63 16.19
N GLN A 172 0.43 7.45 15.82
CA GLN A 172 -0.63 7.11 16.77
C GLN A 172 -0.44 5.71 17.39
N VAL A 173 0.08 4.75 16.60
CA VAL A 173 0.43 3.41 17.11
C VAL A 173 1.57 3.50 18.14
N GLN A 174 2.59 4.33 17.88
CA GLN A 174 3.70 4.55 18.80
C GLN A 174 3.25 5.23 20.10
N ASP A 175 2.39 6.24 20.01
CA ASP A 175 1.80 6.91 21.17
C ASP A 175 0.99 5.91 22.01
N GLY A 176 0.16 5.08 21.35
CA GLY A 176 -0.59 4.02 22.01
C GLY A 176 0.32 2.98 22.68
N ALA A 177 1.41 2.58 22.03
CA ALA A 177 2.37 1.64 22.57
C ALA A 177 3.09 2.19 23.82
N ASP A 178 3.45 3.47 23.82
CA ASP A 178 4.01 4.14 25.00
C ASP A 178 2.98 4.21 26.15
N VAL A 179 1.68 4.43 25.87
CA VAL A 179 0.61 4.35 26.89
C VAL A 179 0.49 2.94 27.46
N VAL A 180 0.57 1.90 26.63
CA VAL A 180 0.52 0.49 27.06
C VAL A 180 1.69 0.14 27.97
N LEU A 181 2.91 0.59 27.67
CA LEU A 181 4.08 0.36 28.52
C LEU A 181 3.94 0.99 29.91
N ASN A 182 3.24 2.13 30.01
CA ASN A 182 2.98 2.82 31.26
C ASN A 182 1.74 2.30 32.01
N ASN A 183 0.86 1.55 31.33
CA ASN A 183 -0.39 1.03 31.91
C ASN A 183 -0.63 -0.45 31.52
N PRO A 184 0.30 -1.37 31.84
CA PRO A 184 0.22 -2.76 31.40
C PRO A 184 -0.95 -3.55 32.00
N GLY A 185 -1.54 -3.07 33.10
CA GLY A 185 -2.73 -3.65 33.71
C GLY A 185 -4.04 -3.29 32.99
N LEU A 186 -4.10 -2.11 32.36
CA LEU A 186 -5.28 -1.66 31.60
C LEU A 186 -5.35 -2.26 30.20
N TYR A 187 -4.18 -2.55 29.61
CA TYR A 187 -4.06 -3.09 28.25
C TYR A 187 -3.25 -4.39 28.23
N PRO A 188 -3.70 -5.43 28.95
CA PRO A 188 -2.92 -6.65 29.14
C PRO A 188 -2.61 -7.36 27.81
N HIS A 189 -3.52 -7.35 26.84
CA HIS A 189 -3.33 -8.09 25.59
C HIS A 189 -2.36 -7.36 24.65
N LEU A 190 -2.45 -6.04 24.54
CA LEU A 190 -1.47 -5.24 23.82
C LEU A 190 -0.12 -5.20 24.50
N TYR A 191 -0.08 -5.21 25.83
CA TYR A 191 1.19 -5.28 26.54
C TYR A 191 1.90 -6.60 26.21
N ALA A 192 1.19 -7.73 26.31
CA ALA A 192 1.71 -9.03 25.90
C ALA A 192 2.17 -9.02 24.44
N PHE A 193 1.41 -8.39 23.55
CA PHE A 193 1.76 -8.24 22.15
C PHE A 193 3.03 -7.43 21.92
N PHE A 194 3.13 -6.21 22.46
CA PHE A 194 4.26 -5.30 22.23
C PHE A 194 5.55 -5.74 22.91
N THR A 195 5.44 -6.51 23.99
CA THR A 195 6.59 -7.08 24.70
C THR A 195 6.97 -8.47 24.21
N ARG A 196 6.28 -9.01 23.18
CA ARG A 196 6.62 -10.30 22.61
C ARG A 196 8.07 -10.33 22.12
N GLY A 197 8.77 -11.45 22.31
CA GLY A 197 10.18 -11.57 21.96
C GLY A 197 11.15 -10.70 22.77
N SER A 198 10.67 -9.93 23.76
CA SER A 198 11.52 -9.41 24.83
C SER A 198 11.86 -10.51 25.84
N ASN A 199 12.83 -10.25 26.72
CA ASN A 199 13.09 -11.15 27.83
C ASN A 199 11.83 -11.16 28.72
N GLY A 200 11.15 -12.31 28.80
CA GLY A 200 9.92 -12.46 29.58
C GLY A 200 10.08 -12.02 31.04
N THR A 201 11.26 -12.20 31.62
CA THR A 201 11.60 -11.71 32.97
C THR A 201 11.63 -10.19 33.05
N ASP A 202 12.18 -9.50 32.05
CA ASP A 202 12.23 -8.03 32.04
C ASP A 202 10.82 -7.43 31.89
N ALA A 203 10.00 -7.99 30.98
CA ALA A 203 8.62 -7.54 30.80
C ALA A 203 7.77 -7.82 32.04
N ALA A 204 7.84 -9.03 32.62
CA ALA A 204 7.11 -9.36 33.83
C ALA A 204 7.54 -8.47 35.02
N ALA A 205 8.85 -8.24 35.19
CA ALA A 205 9.37 -7.36 36.26
C ALA A 205 8.92 -5.91 36.08
N TRP A 206 8.94 -5.38 34.84
CA TRP A 206 8.45 -4.04 34.56
C TRP A 206 6.95 -3.91 34.84
N LYS A 207 6.15 -4.89 34.39
CA LYS A 207 4.72 -4.93 34.66
C LYS A 207 4.43 -4.96 36.17
N ALA A 208 5.16 -5.77 36.93
CA ALA A 208 5.03 -5.85 38.38
C ALA A 208 5.34 -4.49 39.04
N PHE A 209 6.48 -3.89 38.71
CA PHE A 209 6.90 -2.58 39.23
C PHE A 209 5.86 -1.48 38.99
N ILE A 210 5.33 -1.35 37.77
CA ILE A 210 4.33 -0.32 37.44
C ILE A 210 2.95 -0.63 38.04
N SER A 211 2.65 -1.88 38.37
CA SER A 211 1.34 -2.26 38.94
C SER A 211 1.26 -2.06 40.45
N GLU A 212 2.36 -1.68 41.11
CA GLU A 212 2.34 -1.31 42.53
C GLU A 212 1.52 -0.01 42.73
N GLU A 213 0.64 0.04 43.72
CA GLU A 213 -0.26 1.19 43.96
C GLU A 213 0.52 2.49 44.26
N ALA A 214 1.71 2.35 44.85
CA ALA A 214 2.65 3.42 45.12
C ALA A 214 4.07 2.94 44.78
N PRO A 215 4.45 2.90 43.49
CA PRO A 215 5.72 2.34 43.09
C PRO A 215 6.86 3.21 43.66
N PRO A 216 7.92 2.59 44.23
CA PRO A 216 9.08 3.35 44.69
C PRO A 216 9.72 4.09 43.51
N PRO A 217 10.53 5.15 43.77
CA PRO A 217 11.26 5.83 42.71
C PRO A 217 12.04 4.82 41.85
N PRO A 218 11.99 4.92 40.50
CA PRO A 218 12.58 3.92 39.63
C PRO A 218 14.07 3.82 39.89
N THR A 219 14.53 2.60 40.19
CA THR A 219 15.96 2.36 40.36
C THR A 219 16.67 2.41 38.99
N LYS A 220 18.01 2.42 39.02
CA LYS A 220 18.80 2.27 37.79
C LYS A 220 18.44 0.98 37.03
N ALA A 221 18.22 -0.12 37.75
CA ALA A 221 17.86 -1.40 37.16
C ALA A 221 16.49 -1.34 36.46
N ASP A 222 15.51 -0.65 37.05
CA ASP A 222 14.18 -0.51 36.46
C ASP A 222 14.20 0.35 35.21
N SER A 223 14.99 1.43 35.23
CA SER A 223 15.22 2.28 34.07
C SER A 223 15.88 1.51 32.92
N GLU A 224 16.85 0.65 33.22
CA GLU A 224 17.51 -0.21 32.23
C GLU A 224 16.54 -1.27 31.67
N ARG A 225 15.70 -1.89 32.51
CA ARG A 225 14.65 -2.84 32.08
C ARG A 225 13.67 -2.16 31.13
N TYR A 226 13.13 -1.00 31.53
CA TYR A 226 12.24 -0.20 30.71
C TYR A 226 12.88 0.14 29.35
N ALA A 227 14.14 0.59 29.35
CA ALA A 227 14.85 0.92 28.12
C ALA A 227 15.00 -0.29 27.18
N ARG A 228 15.28 -1.48 27.71
CA ARG A 228 15.37 -2.72 26.91
C ARG A 228 14.02 -3.10 26.30
N VAL A 229 12.96 -3.10 27.10
CA VAL A 229 11.59 -3.42 26.64
C VAL A 229 11.15 -2.41 25.58
N ARG A 230 11.31 -1.12 25.84
CA ARG A 230 10.94 -0.04 24.90
C ARG A 230 11.72 -0.11 23.61
N MET A 231 13.03 -0.39 23.66
CA MET A 231 13.86 -0.50 22.46
C MET A 231 13.39 -1.66 21.56
N LEU A 232 13.05 -2.82 22.14
CA LEU A 232 12.53 -3.95 21.37
C LEU A 232 11.16 -3.65 20.76
N MET A 233 10.26 -3.06 21.55
CA MET A 233 8.95 -2.61 21.07
C MET A 233 9.11 -1.66 19.87
N LYS A 234 9.98 -0.65 19.98
CA LYS A 234 10.25 0.29 18.88
C LYS A 234 10.74 -0.42 17.61
N ARG A 235 11.65 -1.39 17.73
CA ARG A 235 12.13 -2.18 16.58
C ARG A 235 11.00 -2.96 15.90
N GLN A 236 10.04 -3.48 16.66
CA GLN A 236 8.87 -4.16 16.09
C GLN A 236 7.95 -3.21 15.35
N LEU A 237 7.71 -2.02 15.92
CA LEU A 237 6.92 -0.97 15.28
C LEU A 237 7.58 -0.48 13.99
N ASP A 238 8.90 -0.26 14.01
CA ASP A 238 9.67 0.14 12.83
C ASP A 238 9.60 -0.94 11.75
N ALA A 239 9.77 -2.22 12.10
CA ALA A 239 9.65 -3.34 11.15
C ALA A 239 8.24 -3.41 10.55
N PHE A 240 7.19 -3.29 11.36
CA PHE A 240 5.81 -3.26 10.89
C PHE A 240 5.55 -2.07 9.95
N GLN A 241 6.07 -0.88 10.28
CA GLN A 241 5.98 0.32 9.45
C GLN A 241 6.66 0.10 8.09
N THR A 242 7.91 -0.37 8.08
CA THR A 242 8.66 -0.63 6.85
C THR A 242 7.91 -1.62 5.95
N VAL A 243 7.49 -2.77 6.50
CA VAL A 243 6.74 -3.78 5.74
C VAL A 243 5.44 -3.20 5.20
N THR A 244 4.68 -2.48 6.03
CA THR A 244 3.39 -1.91 5.62
C THR A 244 3.55 -0.83 4.53
N CYS A 245 4.59 0.01 4.62
CA CYS A 245 4.92 0.99 3.58
C CYS A 245 5.28 0.31 2.26
N CYS A 246 6.24 -0.61 2.25
CA CYS A 246 6.65 -1.32 1.03
C CYS A 246 5.47 -2.04 0.38
N ARG A 247 4.66 -2.74 1.17
CA ARG A 247 3.48 -3.44 0.64
C ARG A 247 2.42 -2.50 0.07
N TRP A 248 2.23 -1.33 0.68
CA TRP A 248 1.31 -0.33 0.14
C TRP A 248 1.83 0.24 -1.19
N GLU A 249 3.13 0.46 -1.31
CA GLU A 249 3.79 0.90 -2.55
C GLU A 249 3.66 -0.15 -3.65
N ASP A 250 3.95 -1.41 -3.35
CA ASP A 250 3.79 -2.54 -4.28
C ASP A 250 2.34 -2.66 -4.77
N LEU A 251 1.38 -2.58 -3.84
CA LEU A 251 -0.05 -2.59 -4.18
C LEU A 251 -0.43 -1.43 -5.10
N ASN A 252 0.09 -0.23 -4.83
CA ASN A 252 -0.16 0.95 -5.66
C ASN A 252 0.45 0.80 -7.05
N GLN A 253 1.67 0.27 -7.14
CA GLN A 253 2.35 0.02 -8.40
C GLN A 253 1.59 -1.01 -9.22
N MET A 254 1.14 -2.09 -8.60
CA MET A 254 0.33 -3.11 -9.27
C MET A 254 -1.01 -2.55 -9.77
N TRP A 255 -1.73 -1.77 -8.96
CA TRP A 255 -2.94 -1.10 -9.43
C TRP A 255 -2.68 -0.12 -10.57
N ALA A 256 -1.56 0.60 -10.55
CA ALA A 256 -1.18 1.48 -11.64
C ALA A 256 -0.90 0.69 -12.94
N MET A 257 -0.24 -0.46 -12.85
CA MET A 257 0.00 -1.34 -14.00
C MET A 257 -1.31 -1.89 -14.57
N VAL A 258 -2.18 -2.43 -13.72
CA VAL A 258 -3.48 -3.00 -14.13
C VAL A 258 -4.36 -1.92 -14.76
N LEU A 259 -4.48 -0.75 -14.12
CA LEU A 259 -5.29 0.34 -14.63
C LEU A 259 -4.71 0.91 -15.93
N GLY A 260 -3.38 1.03 -16.02
CA GLY A 260 -2.69 1.42 -17.25
C GLY A 260 -2.96 0.45 -18.39
N ALA A 261 -2.92 -0.86 -18.12
CA ALA A 261 -3.26 -1.88 -19.12
C ALA A 261 -4.72 -1.74 -19.58
N VAL A 262 -5.66 -1.54 -18.66
CA VAL A 262 -7.09 -1.38 -18.99
C VAL A 262 -7.34 -0.13 -19.83
N VAL A 263 -6.78 1.02 -19.44
CA VAL A 263 -6.95 2.26 -20.20
C VAL A 263 -6.34 2.13 -21.59
N LEU A 264 -5.14 1.55 -21.71
CA LEU A 264 -4.51 1.34 -23.01
C LEU A 264 -5.27 0.33 -23.86
N PHE A 265 -5.80 -0.74 -23.26
CA PHE A 265 -6.66 -1.70 -23.95
C PHE A 265 -7.87 -1.01 -24.56
N VAL A 266 -8.59 -0.20 -23.79
CA VAL A 266 -9.74 0.57 -24.27
C VAL A 266 -9.34 1.50 -25.41
N ALA A 267 -8.23 2.23 -25.28
CA ALA A 267 -7.75 3.12 -26.34
C ALA A 267 -7.41 2.34 -27.63
N LEU A 268 -6.76 1.18 -27.52
CA LEU A 268 -6.42 0.33 -28.66
C LEU A 268 -7.65 -0.30 -29.33
N VAL A 269 -8.65 -0.70 -28.54
CA VAL A 269 -9.95 -1.17 -29.06
C VAL A 269 -10.58 -0.07 -29.90
N MET A 270 -10.70 1.14 -29.36
CA MET A 270 -11.28 2.28 -30.07
C MET A 270 -10.49 2.65 -31.32
N ALA A 271 -9.16 2.54 -31.28
CA ALA A 271 -8.28 2.81 -32.42
C ALA A 271 -8.27 1.70 -33.48
N SER A 272 -8.89 0.54 -33.23
CA SER A 272 -8.95 -0.57 -34.20
C SER A 272 -10.01 -0.37 -35.29
N GLN A 273 -10.80 0.69 -35.20
CA GLN A 273 -11.77 1.04 -36.24
C GLN A 273 -11.07 1.40 -37.56
N PRO A 274 -11.50 0.83 -38.70
CA PRO A 274 -10.89 1.12 -40.00
C PRO A 274 -11.12 2.56 -40.49
N ASP A 275 -12.24 3.18 -40.09
CA ASP A 275 -12.67 4.52 -40.54
C ASP A 275 -12.74 5.52 -39.37
N PHE A 276 -11.65 5.68 -38.63
CA PHE A 276 -11.60 6.65 -37.54
C PHE A 276 -11.71 8.10 -38.08
N ASP A 277 -12.93 8.66 -38.13
CA ASP A 277 -13.14 10.06 -38.45
C ASP A 277 -12.95 10.94 -37.20
N SER A 278 -11.81 11.65 -37.18
CA SER A 278 -11.45 12.60 -36.12
C SER A 278 -12.47 13.72 -35.84
N LYS A 279 -13.41 13.98 -36.76
CA LYS A 279 -14.38 15.09 -36.65
C LYS A 279 -15.68 14.71 -35.95
N ALA A 280 -15.97 13.42 -35.80
CA ALA A 280 -17.20 12.90 -35.19
C ALA A 280 -16.92 11.77 -34.19
N PHE A 281 -15.95 12.00 -33.30
CA PHE A 281 -15.58 11.01 -32.29
C PHE A 281 -16.72 10.77 -31.29
N ASP A 282 -17.40 9.63 -31.41
CA ASP A 282 -18.29 9.08 -30.39
C ASP A 282 -17.58 7.90 -29.69
N PRO A 283 -17.18 8.05 -28.42
CA PRO A 283 -16.39 7.04 -27.73
C PRO A 283 -17.12 5.71 -27.54
N VAL A 284 -18.45 5.73 -27.45
CA VAL A 284 -19.24 4.51 -27.24
C VAL A 284 -19.34 3.72 -28.54
N VAL A 285 -19.63 4.40 -29.65
CA VAL A 285 -19.65 3.77 -30.98
C VAL A 285 -18.27 3.23 -31.32
N SER A 286 -17.21 4.02 -31.09
CA SER A 286 -15.83 3.57 -31.31
C SER A 286 -15.45 2.32 -30.51
N LEU A 287 -15.92 2.22 -29.28
CA LEU A 287 -15.68 1.05 -28.46
C LEU A 287 -16.44 -0.17 -28.98
N ILE A 288 -17.72 -0.02 -29.34
CA ILE A 288 -18.58 -1.11 -29.85
C ILE A 288 -18.00 -1.67 -31.16
N ASP A 289 -17.67 -0.79 -32.10
CA ASP A 289 -17.14 -1.19 -33.41
C ASP A 289 -15.75 -1.82 -33.27
N GLY A 290 -14.91 -1.28 -32.38
CA GLY A 290 -13.61 -1.86 -32.05
C GLY A 290 -13.74 -3.29 -31.51
N PHE A 291 -14.70 -3.53 -30.61
CA PHE A 291 -15.00 -4.89 -30.15
C PHE A 291 -15.54 -5.80 -31.26
N ALA A 292 -16.36 -5.29 -32.17
CA ALA A 292 -16.83 -6.05 -33.33
C ALA A 292 -15.66 -6.45 -34.25
N ALA A 293 -14.71 -5.55 -34.49
CA ALA A 293 -13.49 -5.84 -35.25
C ALA A 293 -12.62 -6.90 -34.57
N LEU A 294 -12.41 -6.78 -33.24
CA LEU A 294 -11.66 -7.76 -32.44
C LEU A 294 -12.30 -9.16 -32.44
N ALA A 295 -13.63 -9.22 -32.43
CA ALA A 295 -14.36 -10.48 -32.48
C ALA A 295 -14.23 -11.19 -33.83
N GLY A 296 -14.03 -10.42 -34.92
CA GLY A 296 -13.83 -10.96 -36.26
C GLY A 296 -12.42 -11.50 -36.53
N ASP A 297 -11.41 -11.08 -35.75
CA ASP A 297 -10.01 -11.48 -35.93
C ASP A 297 -9.32 -11.79 -34.58
N PRO A 298 -9.19 -13.08 -34.21
CA PRO A 298 -8.52 -13.49 -32.98
C PRO A 298 -7.06 -13.02 -32.87
N SER A 299 -6.38 -12.84 -34.00
CA SER A 299 -4.97 -12.38 -34.01
C SER A 299 -4.87 -10.90 -33.63
N LEU A 300 -5.82 -10.09 -34.10
CA LEU A 300 -5.96 -8.68 -33.73
C LEU A 300 -6.27 -8.54 -32.24
N PHE A 301 -7.18 -9.38 -31.72
CA PHE A 301 -7.48 -9.44 -30.28
C PHE A 301 -6.25 -9.74 -29.44
N MET A 302 -5.50 -10.79 -29.78
CA MET A 302 -4.30 -11.15 -29.05
C MET A 302 -3.24 -10.04 -29.10
N GLY A 303 -3.08 -9.40 -30.27
CA GLY A 303 -2.18 -8.25 -30.44
C GLY A 303 -2.56 -7.06 -29.55
N VAL A 304 -3.84 -6.74 -29.42
CA VAL A 304 -4.34 -5.66 -28.54
C VAL A 304 -4.12 -6.00 -27.07
N VAL A 305 -4.42 -7.23 -26.65
CA VAL A 305 -4.19 -7.68 -25.26
C VAL A 305 -2.70 -7.59 -24.90
N LEU A 306 -1.80 -8.06 -25.78
CA LEU A 306 -0.37 -8.02 -25.53
C LEU A 306 0.16 -6.58 -25.45
N LYS A 307 -0.25 -5.70 -26.37
CA LYS A 307 0.13 -4.27 -26.36
C LYS A 307 -0.37 -3.58 -25.09
N ALA A 308 -1.60 -3.85 -24.68
CA ALA A 308 -2.18 -3.32 -23.45
C ALA A 308 -1.41 -3.78 -22.20
N ALA A 309 -1.13 -5.08 -22.10
CA ALA A 309 -0.35 -5.64 -20.99
C ALA A 309 1.06 -5.03 -20.91
N LEU A 310 1.75 -4.90 -22.05
CA LEU A 310 3.06 -4.26 -22.12
C LEU A 310 3.01 -2.78 -21.72
N GLY A 311 2.04 -2.02 -22.22
CA GLY A 311 1.91 -0.61 -21.85
C GLY A 311 1.53 -0.41 -20.38
N GLY A 312 0.72 -1.30 -19.81
CA GLY A 312 0.46 -1.33 -18.37
C GLY A 312 1.72 -1.59 -17.55
N ALA A 313 2.52 -2.59 -17.93
CA ALA A 313 3.79 -2.91 -17.27
C ALA A 313 4.81 -1.75 -17.36
N LEU A 314 4.79 -0.97 -18.44
CA LEU A 314 5.65 0.20 -18.63
C LEU A 314 5.11 1.48 -17.97
N ALA A 315 3.86 1.51 -17.51
CA ALA A 315 3.24 2.70 -16.93
C ALA A 315 3.98 3.26 -15.70
N PRO A 316 4.48 2.44 -14.74
CA PRO A 316 5.28 2.95 -13.62
C PRO A 316 6.57 3.62 -14.09
N LEU A 317 7.26 3.04 -15.07
CA LEU A 317 8.49 3.61 -15.65
C LEU A 317 8.21 4.95 -16.33
N ALA A 318 7.10 5.05 -17.05
CA ALA A 318 6.65 6.30 -17.68
C ALA A 318 6.39 7.40 -16.63
N LYS A 319 5.74 7.05 -15.51
CA LYS A 319 5.51 7.97 -14.39
C LYS A 319 6.82 8.45 -13.78
N ASP A 320 7.75 7.54 -13.50
CA ASP A 320 9.04 7.89 -12.90
C ASP A 320 9.87 8.77 -13.83
N LEU A 321 9.82 8.49 -15.14
CA LEU A 321 10.41 9.34 -16.17
C LEU A 321 9.81 10.74 -16.14
N LEU A 322 8.47 10.85 -16.11
CA LEU A 322 7.77 12.14 -16.08
C LEU A 322 8.07 12.93 -14.81
N ASN A 323 8.10 12.26 -13.66
CA ASN A 323 8.52 12.87 -12.40
C ASN A 323 9.98 13.36 -12.46
N SER A 324 10.88 12.56 -13.03
CA SER A 324 12.27 12.94 -13.22
C SER A 324 12.39 14.18 -14.12
N ILE A 325 11.61 14.29 -15.19
CA ILE A 325 11.57 15.48 -16.05
C ILE A 325 11.07 16.70 -15.28
N SER A 326 9.95 16.56 -14.55
CA SER A 326 9.35 17.67 -13.80
C SER A 326 10.25 18.20 -12.69
N SER A 327 11.15 17.36 -12.16
CA SER A 327 12.10 17.74 -11.11
C SER A 327 13.27 18.59 -11.62
N ILE A 328 13.51 18.65 -12.93
CA ILE A 328 14.53 19.52 -13.53
C ILE A 328 14.01 20.95 -13.47
N LYS A 329 14.19 21.60 -12.32
CA LYS A 329 14.03 23.05 -12.21
C LYS A 329 15.11 23.69 -13.07
N PHE A 330 14.72 24.29 -14.18
CA PHE A 330 15.60 25.21 -14.90
C PHE A 330 15.85 26.40 -13.97
N THR A 331 16.92 26.34 -13.17
CA THR A 331 17.50 27.52 -12.53
C THR A 331 17.92 28.44 -13.67
N ARG A 332 17.14 29.51 -13.85
CA ARG A 332 17.49 30.63 -14.71
C ARG A 332 18.64 31.41 -14.11
#